data_AF-A0A7X7GY13-F1
#
_entry.id   AF-A0A7X7GY13-F1
#
_cell.length_a   1.000
_cell.length_b   1.000
_cell.length_c   1.000
_cell.angle_alpha   90.00
_cell.angle_beta   90.00
_cell.angle_gamma   90.00
#
_symmetry.space_group_name_H-M   'P 1'
#
loop_
_entity.id
_entity.type
_entity.pdbx_description
1 polymer ?
#
loop_
_entity_poly.entity_id
_entity_poly.type
_entity_poly.pdbx_seq_one_letter_code
_entity_poly.pdbx_strand_id
1 'polypeptide(L)'
;MRINSRQQTLAMEESMFGHKDAQSTKEKKLSPKDAMAQQIEAIDSGKEMVFRLGQIYVKPFITVVHNPEGSKKFTVWQEAADGAGQPSGKRGKFWDTSNAKEIAAWILDREGHVYNA
;
A
#
# COMPACT_ATOMS: atom_id res chain seq x y z
N MET A 1 46.61 43.00 -26.13
CA MET A 1 46.24 43.96 -25.07
C MET A 1 44.71 43.94 -24.93
N ARG A 2 44.22 43.65 -23.71
CA ARG A 2 42.99 44.15 -23.03
C ARG A 2 41.75 44.41 -23.90
N ILE A 3 40.71 43.56 -23.88
CA ILE A 3 39.55 43.49 -22.95
C ILE A 3 38.80 44.82 -22.77
N ASN A 4 37.52 44.88 -23.18
CA ASN A 4 36.30 45.22 -22.40
C ASN A 4 35.21 45.71 -23.38
N SER A 5 33.90 45.56 -23.21
CA SER A 5 32.99 44.87 -22.27
C SER A 5 31.64 45.60 -22.43
N ARG A 6 30.53 44.92 -22.08
CA ARG A 6 29.20 45.50 -21.80
C ARG A 6 28.46 46.05 -23.05
N GLN A 7 27.23 45.65 -23.39
CA GLN A 7 26.11 45.00 -22.70
C GLN A 7 25.28 44.28 -23.80
N GLN A 8 24.71 43.09 -23.58
CA GLN A 8 23.34 42.93 -23.06
C GLN A 8 22.38 43.92 -23.76
N THR A 9 21.51 43.51 -24.68
CA THR A 9 20.25 42.81 -24.39
C THR A 9 19.52 42.61 -25.71
N LEU A 10 19.26 41.38 -26.13
CA LEU A 10 17.93 40.96 -26.58
C LEU A 10 17.97 39.44 -26.74
N ALA A 11 17.46 38.80 -25.70
CA ALA A 11 17.05 37.42 -25.78
C ALA A 11 15.74 37.33 -26.57
N MET A 12 15.48 36.12 -27.04
CA MET A 12 14.19 35.50 -27.37
C MET A 12 13.94 35.31 -28.87
N GLU A 13 13.53 34.06 -29.17
CA GLU A 13 13.32 33.43 -30.48
C GLU A 13 14.66 33.04 -31.14
N GLU A 14 15.05 31.77 -31.23
CA GLU A 14 14.29 30.59 -31.61
C GLU A 14 14.94 29.34 -30.97
N SER A 15 14.17 28.57 -30.21
CA SER A 15 14.58 27.21 -29.84
C SER A 15 13.34 26.35 -29.68
N MET A 16 12.84 25.84 -30.80
CA MET A 16 11.87 24.74 -30.81
C MET A 16 12.19 23.75 -31.92
N PHE A 17 13.36 23.12 -31.88
CA PHE A 17 13.53 21.78 -32.45
C PHE A 17 14.56 20.99 -31.63
N GLY A 18 14.05 19.95 -30.97
CA GLY A 18 14.83 18.81 -30.48
C GLY A 18 15.59 19.03 -29.16
N HIS A 19 15.01 18.55 -28.05
CA HIS A 19 15.68 17.55 -27.23
C HIS A 19 14.65 16.66 -26.53
N LYS A 20 14.86 15.38 -26.77
CA LYS A 20 14.28 14.21 -26.14
C LYS A 20 14.65 14.19 -24.65
N ASP A 21 13.79 13.57 -23.85
CA ASP A 21 14.06 13.03 -22.51
C ASP A 21 14.28 14.03 -21.36
N ALA A 22 13.19 14.42 -20.71
CA ALA A 22 13.17 14.64 -19.25
C ALA A 22 11.74 14.56 -18.69
N GLN A 23 10.96 13.56 -19.10
CA GLN A 23 9.77 13.20 -18.32
C GLN A 23 10.24 12.38 -17.13
N SER A 24 10.71 13.11 -16.10
CA SER A 24 10.78 12.62 -14.73
C SER A 24 9.50 11.83 -14.47
N THR A 25 9.65 10.52 -14.29
CA THR A 25 8.61 9.63 -13.81
C THR A 25 8.15 10.16 -12.45
N LYS A 26 7.15 11.05 -12.47
CA LYS A 26 6.25 11.27 -11.34
C LYS A 26 5.67 9.90 -11.03
N GLU A 27 6.30 9.20 -10.10
CA GLU A 27 5.72 8.05 -9.43
C GLU A 27 4.31 8.45 -9.04
N LYS A 28 3.31 7.88 -9.72
CA LYS A 28 1.93 8.01 -9.29
C LYS A 28 1.89 7.41 -7.89
N LYS A 29 1.84 8.26 -6.86
CA LYS A 29 1.58 7.83 -5.49
C LYS A 29 0.30 7.00 -5.54
N LEU A 30 0.45 5.69 -5.38
CA LEU A 30 -0.66 4.76 -5.28
C LEU A 30 -1.57 5.23 -4.13
N SER A 31 -2.88 5.12 -4.34
CA SER A 31 -3.81 5.37 -3.24
C SER A 31 -3.49 4.41 -2.07
N PRO A 32 -3.71 4.79 -0.80
CA PRO A 32 -3.47 3.90 0.32
C PRO A 32 -4.14 2.52 0.16
N LYS A 33 -5.35 2.52 -0.42
CA LYS A 33 -6.10 1.31 -0.75
C LYS A 33 -5.39 0.45 -1.79
N ASP A 34 -4.93 1.04 -2.90
CA ASP A 34 -4.24 0.27 -3.94
C ASP A 34 -2.88 -0.24 -3.44
N ALA A 35 -2.18 0.55 -2.64
CA ALA A 35 -0.91 0.13 -2.03
C ALA A 35 -1.10 -1.06 -1.07
N MET A 36 -2.10 -1.01 -0.19
CA MET A 36 -2.40 -2.12 0.71
C MET A 36 -2.92 -3.35 -0.05
N ALA A 37 -3.75 -3.15 -1.08
CA ALA A 37 -4.18 -4.25 -1.93
C ALA A 37 -2.98 -4.95 -2.61
N GLN A 38 -2.00 -4.19 -3.10
CA GLN A 38 -0.77 -4.76 -3.65
C GLN A 38 0.02 -5.56 -2.60
N GLN A 39 0.08 -5.10 -1.35
CA GLN A 39 0.72 -5.85 -0.26
C GLN A 39 0.01 -7.18 0.02
N ILE A 40 -1.33 -7.19 0.00
CA ILE A 40 -2.14 -8.40 0.17
C ILE A 40 -1.95 -9.35 -1.02
N GLU A 41 -1.93 -8.82 -2.24
CA GLU A 41 -1.69 -9.62 -3.45
C GLU A 41 -0.28 -10.24 -3.48
N ALA A 42 0.70 -9.60 -2.83
CA ALA A 42 2.07 -10.06 -2.71
C ALA A 42 2.28 -11.12 -1.61
N ILE A 43 1.23 -11.50 -0.86
CA ILE A 43 1.33 -12.61 0.10
C ILE A 43 1.57 -13.90 -0.69
N ASP A 44 2.68 -14.59 -0.43
CA ASP A 44 2.95 -15.88 -1.07
C ASP A 44 1.88 -16.92 -0.71
N SER A 45 1.60 -17.84 -1.62
CA SER A 45 0.65 -18.93 -1.38
C SER A 45 0.97 -19.70 -0.09
N GLY A 46 -0.03 -19.89 0.76
CA GLY A 46 0.11 -20.55 2.06
C GLY A 46 0.66 -19.66 3.18
N LYS A 47 1.06 -18.41 2.88
CA LYS A 47 1.48 -17.43 3.89
C LYS A 47 0.32 -16.54 4.31
N GLU A 48 0.58 -15.76 5.36
CA GLU A 48 -0.38 -14.84 5.95
C GLU A 48 0.23 -13.48 6.28
N MET A 49 -0.62 -12.47 6.35
CA MET A 49 -0.30 -11.13 6.81
C MET A 49 -1.31 -10.71 7.86
N VAL A 50 -0.83 -10.12 8.96
CA VAL A 50 -1.65 -9.68 10.08
C VAL A 50 -1.79 -8.16 10.03
N PHE A 51 -2.99 -7.68 10.30
CA PHE A 51 -3.32 -6.27 10.43
C PHE A 51 -3.94 -6.01 11.79
N ARG A 52 -3.74 -4.81 12.32
CA ARG A 52 -4.37 -4.32 13.54
C ARG A 52 -5.28 -3.15 13.22
N LEU A 53 -6.54 -3.24 13.65
CA LEU A 53 -7.56 -2.20 13.53
C LEU A 53 -7.43 -1.13 14.61
N GLY A 54 -8.20 -0.06 14.50
CA GLY A 54 -8.30 1.00 15.50
C GLY A 54 -8.69 0.51 16.90
N GLN A 55 -8.47 1.34 17.92
CA GLN A 55 -8.56 0.94 19.33
C GLN A 55 -9.97 0.55 19.81
N ILE A 56 -11.01 0.89 19.05
CA ILE A 56 -12.42 0.62 19.41
C ILE A 56 -12.83 -0.85 19.22
N TYR A 57 -12.01 -1.66 18.53
CA TYR A 57 -12.36 -3.04 18.19
C TYR A 57 -11.90 -4.03 19.26
N VAL A 58 -12.86 -4.75 19.85
CA VAL A 58 -12.60 -5.85 20.83
C VAL A 58 -11.77 -6.98 20.20
N LYS A 59 -11.96 -7.22 18.90
CA LYS A 59 -11.16 -8.15 18.10
C LYS A 59 -10.38 -7.38 17.02
N PRO A 60 -9.26 -6.74 17.40
CA PRO A 60 -8.59 -5.78 16.54
C PRO A 60 -7.69 -6.44 15.50
N PHE A 61 -7.47 -7.76 15.55
CA PHE A 61 -6.52 -8.41 14.65
C PHE A 61 -7.25 -9.09 13.50
N ILE A 62 -6.78 -8.79 12.28
CA ILE A 62 -7.26 -9.37 11.04
C ILE A 62 -6.10 -10.07 10.35
N THR A 63 -6.25 -11.37 10.13
CA THR A 63 -5.22 -12.18 9.46
C THR A 63 -5.73 -12.58 8.09
N VAL A 64 -4.98 -12.19 7.06
CA VAL A 64 -5.28 -12.52 5.66
C VAL A 64 -4.33 -13.61 5.22
N VAL A 65 -4.88 -14.79 4.90
CA VAL A 65 -4.12 -15.95 4.43
C VAL A 65 -4.34 -16.09 2.93
N HIS A 66 -3.26 -16.22 2.15
CA HIS A 66 -3.37 -16.62 0.75
C HIS A 66 -3.60 -18.14 0.69
N ASN A 67 -4.82 -18.53 0.34
CA ASN A 67 -5.25 -19.92 0.30
C ASN A 67 -5.30 -20.43 -1.15
N PRO A 68 -4.26 -21.14 -1.64
CA PRO A 68 -4.21 -21.61 -3.03
C PRO A 68 -5.18 -22.75 -3.32
N GLU A 69 -5.64 -23.48 -2.29
CA GLU A 69 -6.53 -24.63 -2.42
C GLU A 69 -8.02 -24.25 -2.25
N GLY A 70 -8.29 -23.04 -1.78
CA GLY A 70 -9.63 -22.53 -1.56
C GLY A 70 -10.34 -22.15 -2.86
N SER A 71 -11.69 -22.13 -2.81
CA SER A 71 -12.50 -21.55 -3.90
C SER A 71 -12.32 -20.04 -4.05
N LYS A 72 -11.70 -19.39 -3.06
CA LYS A 72 -11.34 -17.98 -3.01
C LYS A 72 -9.86 -17.84 -2.69
N LYS A 73 -9.23 -16.81 -3.26
CA LYS A 73 -7.77 -16.57 -3.12
C LYS A 73 -7.36 -16.29 -1.67
N PHE A 74 -8.20 -15.58 -0.92
CA PHE A 74 -7.89 -15.16 0.44
C PHE A 74 -8.94 -15.65 1.43
N THR A 75 -8.48 -16.17 2.56
CA THR A 75 -9.30 -16.39 3.74
C THR A 75 -8.92 -15.36 4.79
N VAL A 76 -9.92 -14.64 5.30
CA VAL A 76 -9.76 -13.61 6.32
C VAL A 76 -10.21 -14.18 7.66
N TRP A 77 -9.36 -14.03 8.67
CA TRP A 77 -9.61 -14.43 10.04
C TRP A 77 -9.65 -13.21 10.95
N GLN A 78 -10.40 -13.32 12.03
CA GLN A 78 -10.45 -12.30 13.07
C GLN A 78 -10.10 -12.91 14.43
N GLU A 79 -9.31 -12.19 15.22
CA GLU A 79 -8.95 -12.62 16.57
C GLU A 79 -8.92 -11.46 17.58
N ALA A 80 -9.08 -11.83 18.84
CA ALA A 80 -8.95 -10.92 19.98
C ALA A 80 -7.47 -10.64 20.29
N ALA A 81 -7.24 -9.53 20.98
CA ALA A 81 -5.98 -9.34 21.67
C ALA A 81 -5.92 -10.22 22.93
N ASP A 82 -4.72 -10.67 23.30
CA ASP A 82 -4.44 -11.28 24.59
C ASP A 82 -4.22 -10.22 25.68
N GLY A 83 -3.81 -10.66 26.88
CA GLY A 83 -3.50 -9.77 27.99
C GLY A 83 -2.29 -8.84 27.76
N ALA A 84 -1.44 -9.13 26.78
CA ALA A 84 -0.30 -8.31 26.38
C ALA A 84 -0.62 -7.38 25.19
N GLY A 85 -1.85 -7.43 24.68
CA GLY A 85 -2.25 -6.64 23.51
C GLY A 85 -1.76 -7.22 22.18
N GLN A 86 -1.36 -8.49 22.15
CA GLN A 86 -0.89 -9.25 20.98
C GLN A 86 -2.00 -10.17 20.44
N PRO A 87 -1.87 -10.71 19.21
CA PRO A 87 -2.81 -11.71 18.69
C PRO A 87 -2.95 -12.91 19.66
N SER A 88 -4.18 -13.22 20.07
CA SER A 88 -4.46 -14.28 21.05
C SER A 88 -4.17 -15.71 20.57
N GLY A 89 -3.96 -15.91 19.26
CA GLY A 89 -3.84 -17.24 18.64
C GLY A 89 -5.16 -17.98 18.50
N LYS A 90 -6.27 -17.42 19.00
CA LYS A 90 -7.63 -17.98 18.89
C LYS A 90 -8.39 -17.26 17.77
N ARG A 91 -8.12 -17.68 16.53
CA ARG A 91 -8.74 -17.11 15.34
C ARG A 91 -10.07 -17.74 14.98
N GLY A 92 -11.05 -16.91 14.63
CA GLY A 92 -12.31 -17.32 14.01
C GLY A 92 -12.30 -16.94 12.54
N LYS A 93 -12.77 -17.85 11.66
CA LYS A 93 -12.92 -17.53 10.24
C LYS A 93 -13.95 -16.41 10.11
N PHE A 94 -13.60 -15.36 9.39
CA PHE A 94 -14.47 -14.20 9.23
C PHE A 94 -15.16 -14.21 7.88
N TRP A 95 -14.40 -14.25 6.78
CA TRP A 95 -14.95 -14.42 5.42
C TRP A 95 -13.88 -14.93 4.43
N ASP A 96 -14.31 -15.30 3.22
CA ASP A 96 -13.41 -15.59 2.09
C ASP A 96 -13.67 -14.64 0.92
N THR A 97 -12.64 -14.20 0.22
CA THR A 97 -12.77 -13.36 -0.99
C THR A 97 -11.57 -13.57 -1.92
N SER A 98 -11.75 -13.27 -3.21
CA SER A 98 -10.63 -13.21 -4.17
C SER A 98 -10.20 -11.77 -4.46
N ASN A 99 -10.75 -10.78 -3.76
CA ASN A 99 -10.54 -9.37 -4.05
C ASN A 99 -9.71 -8.69 -2.95
N ALA A 100 -8.42 -8.48 -3.19
CA ALA A 100 -7.56 -7.80 -2.24
C ALA A 100 -7.97 -6.34 -1.97
N LYS A 101 -8.59 -5.65 -2.94
CA LYS A 101 -9.05 -4.26 -2.75
C LYS A 101 -10.22 -4.16 -1.80
N GLU A 102 -11.07 -5.19 -1.74
CA GLU A 102 -12.16 -5.28 -0.77
C GLU A 102 -11.61 -5.40 0.65
N ILE A 103 -10.64 -6.29 0.85
CA ILE A 103 -9.93 -6.45 2.13
C ILE A 103 -9.25 -5.13 2.52
N ALA A 104 -8.50 -4.52 1.60
CA ALA A 104 -7.78 -3.28 1.84
C ALA A 104 -8.72 -2.13 2.25
N ALA A 105 -9.84 -1.96 1.54
CA ALA A 105 -10.85 -0.97 1.88
C ALA A 105 -11.42 -1.22 3.28
N TRP A 106 -11.83 -2.46 3.57
CA TRP A 106 -12.43 -2.82 4.85
C TRP A 106 -11.50 -2.53 6.05
N ILE A 107 -10.20 -2.81 5.89
CA ILE A 107 -9.16 -2.56 6.89
C ILE A 107 -8.94 -1.05 7.06
N LEU A 108 -8.77 -0.30 5.97
CA LEU A 108 -8.51 1.14 6.02
C LEU A 108 -9.68 1.95 6.59
N ASP A 109 -10.92 1.58 6.26
CA ASP A 109 -12.14 2.19 6.81
C ASP A 109 -12.23 2.03 8.35
N ARG A 110 -11.41 1.14 8.93
CA ARG A 110 -11.34 0.82 10.36
C ARG A 110 -10.01 1.21 10.99
N GLU A 111 -9.31 2.15 10.34
CA GLU A 111 -8.00 2.66 10.78
C GLU A 111 -6.93 1.56 10.88
N GLY A 112 -7.10 0.50 10.09
CA GLY A 112 -6.25 -0.67 10.14
C GLY A 112 -4.91 -0.45 9.46
N HIS A 113 -3.87 -1.07 10.02
CA HIS A 113 -2.50 -1.04 9.52
C HIS A 113 -1.84 -2.41 9.68
N VAL A 114 -0.77 -2.66 8.92
CA VAL A 114 0.00 -3.90 9.05
C VAL A 114 0.53 -4.02 10.49
N TYR A 115 0.30 -5.18 11.10
CA TYR A 115 0.83 -5.50 12.41
C TYR A 115 2.22 -6.12 12.26
N ASN A 116 3.22 -5.44 12.79
CA ASN A 116 4.57 -5.96 12.94
C ASN A 116 4.76 -6.31 14.42
N ALA A 117 4.97 -7.61 14.69
CA ALA A 117 5.22 -8.13 16.04
C ALA A 117 6.60 -7.70 16.57
#